data_AF-A0A164PD70-F1
#
_entry.id   AF-A0A164PD70-F1
#
_cell.length_a   1.000
_cell.length_b   1.000
_cell.length_c   1.000
_cell.angle_alpha   90.00
_cell.angle_beta   90.00
_cell.angle_gamma   90.00
#
_symmetry.space_group_name_H-M   'P 1'
#
loop_
_entity.id
_entity.type
_entity.pdbx_description
1 polymer ?
#
loop_
_entity_poly.entity_id
_entity_poly.type
_entity_poly.pdbx_seq_one_letter_code
_entity_poly.pdbx_strand_id
1 'polypeptide(L)'
;WAVLDHPNIAPFLGFSFYDVGQDVKLLALVSPWMANGSLSDYLKHYPSADRSKAIPEIAAGLAYLHDTGIIHRDLKPQNILVSDHGTAMITDFGMSALADVNSRFTSHSLNQTNGLGGTTRWMAPEQALALTRDTADNQQKPPPLTRAVDIWALGCVVVVIMTGLNPYHTVPADPGVIIKVVEKKPPYGPFPDGPPKQFASYPNLWELCLQCVDMDENLRPSAQEVKRALDDVDQALRYSTQALSQTHIYSGSKTDLSTRHHVLPTLEPPWNRVRRIVVVFPFDLVMVDVRAKFLFHFAVVIRPVVVSFSFTSCNSPASGVSA
;
A
#
# COMPACT_ATOMS: atom_id res chain seq x y z
N TRP A 1 10.42 -8.86 1.08
CA TRP A 1 10.62 -7.47 1.52
C TRP A 1 12.09 -7.05 1.52
N ALA A 2 13.00 -7.74 2.21
CA ALA A 2 14.41 -7.32 2.36
C ALA A 2 15.20 -7.05 1.06
N VAL A 3 14.78 -7.62 -0.07
CA VAL A 3 15.44 -7.45 -1.39
C VAL A 3 14.72 -6.46 -2.31
N LEU A 4 13.63 -5.86 -1.83
CA LEU A 4 12.85 -4.90 -2.61
C LEU A 4 13.45 -3.50 -2.48
N ASP A 5 13.64 -2.85 -3.62
CA ASP A 5 14.20 -1.50 -3.73
C ASP A 5 13.41 -0.71 -4.77
N HIS A 6 12.50 0.12 -4.31
CA HIS A 6 11.64 0.97 -5.14
C HIS A 6 11.09 2.14 -4.31
N PRO A 7 11.01 3.36 -4.85
CA PRO A 7 10.56 4.56 -4.10
C PRO A 7 9.13 4.45 -3.54
N ASN A 8 8.29 3.62 -4.15
CA ASN A 8 6.90 3.39 -3.73
C ASN A 8 6.71 2.08 -2.94
N ILE A 9 7.79 1.52 -2.40
CA ILE A 9 7.75 0.39 -1.46
C ILE A 9 8.39 0.85 -0.16
N ALA A 10 7.73 0.63 0.96
CA ALA A 10 8.27 1.01 2.27
C ALA A 10 9.60 0.26 2.50
N PRO A 11 10.66 0.89 3.03
CA PRO A 11 11.92 0.18 3.26
C PRO A 11 11.81 -0.85 4.38
N PHE A 12 12.51 -1.98 4.26
CA PHE A 12 12.62 -2.98 5.32
C PHE A 12 13.93 -2.79 6.09
N LEU A 13 13.84 -2.61 7.40
CA LEU A 13 15.01 -2.52 8.29
C LEU A 13 15.40 -3.86 8.91
N GLY A 14 14.42 -4.74 9.10
CA GLY A 14 14.65 -6.05 9.73
C GLY A 14 13.40 -6.58 10.40
N PHE A 15 13.58 -7.60 11.22
CA PHE A 15 12.50 -8.19 12.01
C PHE A 15 12.94 -8.36 13.46
N SER A 16 11.97 -8.47 14.37
CA SER A 16 12.18 -8.74 15.77
C SER A 16 11.16 -9.77 16.24
N PHE A 17 11.52 -10.56 17.25
CA PHE A 17 10.56 -11.37 17.98
C PHE A 17 10.38 -10.73 19.35
N TYR A 18 9.13 -10.56 19.78
CA TYR A 18 8.82 -10.08 21.12
C TYR A 18 7.90 -11.05 21.84
N ASP A 19 8.10 -11.13 23.15
CA ASP A 19 7.38 -12.03 24.04
C ASP A 19 6.05 -11.40 24.42
N VAL A 20 4.95 -12.12 24.21
CA VAL A 20 3.60 -11.73 24.66
C VAL A 20 3.11 -12.56 25.85
N GLY A 21 4.00 -13.32 26.48
CA GLY A 21 3.71 -14.25 27.57
C GLY A 21 3.38 -15.67 27.06
N GLN A 22 3.40 -16.63 27.99
CA GLN A 22 3.07 -18.05 27.74
C GLN A 22 3.93 -18.73 26.66
N ASP A 23 5.22 -18.40 26.57
CA ASP A 23 6.16 -18.91 25.55
C ASP A 23 5.77 -18.59 24.10
N VAL A 24 4.85 -17.65 23.88
CA VAL A 24 4.45 -17.18 22.55
C VAL A 24 5.32 -16.00 22.13
N LYS A 25 6.10 -16.18 21.06
CA LYS A 25 6.84 -15.11 20.40
C LYS A 25 6.09 -14.65 19.16
N LEU A 26 5.83 -13.35 19.06
CA LEU A 26 5.26 -12.76 17.86
C LEU A 26 6.35 -12.16 16.99
N LEU A 27 6.26 -12.42 15.69
CA LEU A 27 7.11 -11.81 14.67
C LEU A 27 6.65 -10.38 14.41
N ALA A 28 7.59 -9.46 14.48
CA ALA A 28 7.42 -8.05 14.19
C ALA A 28 8.33 -7.69 13.00
N LEU A 29 7.78 -7.09 11.95
CA LEU A 29 8.56 -6.56 10.82
C LEU A 29 8.83 -5.08 11.06
N VAL A 30 10.04 -4.61 10.77
CA VAL A 30 10.50 -3.26 11.11
C VAL A 30 10.79 -2.46 9.85
N SER A 31 10.23 -1.25 9.77
CA SER A 31 10.45 -0.28 8.69
C SER A 31 10.71 1.13 9.25
N PRO A 32 11.25 2.07 8.45
CA PRO A 32 11.36 3.46 8.87
C PRO A 32 10.00 4.06 9.17
N TRP A 33 9.95 4.95 10.15
CA TRP A 33 8.73 5.66 10.49
C TRP A 33 8.36 6.72 9.46
N MET A 34 7.11 6.67 9.00
CA MET A 34 6.52 7.62 8.07
C MET A 34 5.59 8.56 8.85
N ALA A 35 5.95 9.84 8.99
CA ALA A 35 5.25 10.76 9.90
C ALA A 35 3.82 11.08 9.49
N ASN A 36 3.50 10.93 8.21
CA ASN A 36 2.17 11.13 7.66
C ASN A 36 1.26 9.90 7.80
N GLY A 37 1.76 8.79 8.39
CA GLY A 37 0.97 7.61 8.71
C GLY A 37 0.51 6.82 7.49
N SER A 38 -0.62 6.11 7.63
CA SER A 38 -1.27 5.41 6.53
C SER A 38 -1.99 6.38 5.59
N LEU A 39 -2.22 6.00 4.34
CA LEU A 39 -3.00 6.78 3.38
C LEU A 39 -4.43 7.00 3.89
N SER A 40 -5.01 6.00 4.57
CA SER A 40 -6.31 6.14 5.26
C SER A 40 -6.31 7.31 6.25
N ASP A 41 -5.28 7.42 7.08
CA ASP A 41 -5.19 8.47 8.09
C ASP A 41 -4.81 9.80 7.46
N TYR A 42 -3.88 9.79 6.51
CA TYR A 42 -3.42 10.96 5.77
C TYR A 42 -4.58 11.68 5.08
N LEU A 43 -5.44 10.95 4.34
CA LEU A 43 -6.58 11.54 3.63
C LEU A 43 -7.64 12.14 4.59
N LYS A 44 -7.76 11.62 5.82
CA LYS A 44 -8.63 12.20 6.86
C LYS A 44 -8.06 13.47 7.46
N HIS A 45 -6.75 13.49 7.73
CA HIS A 45 -6.08 14.64 8.34
C HIS A 45 -5.84 15.78 7.35
N TYR A 46 -5.63 15.46 6.07
CA TYR A 46 -5.33 16.41 5.00
C TYR A 46 -6.35 16.28 3.86
N PRO A 47 -7.62 16.71 4.07
CA PRO A 47 -8.68 16.54 3.06
C PRO A 47 -8.40 17.27 1.75
N SER A 48 -7.60 18.34 1.80
CA SER A 48 -7.13 19.16 0.68
C SER A 48 -5.78 18.71 0.08
N ALA A 49 -5.21 17.59 0.54
CA ALA A 49 -3.97 17.06 -0.03
C ALA A 49 -4.13 16.78 -1.53
N ASP A 50 -3.05 16.97 -2.28
CA ASP A 50 -3.00 16.65 -3.70
C ASP A 50 -3.07 15.13 -3.89
N ARG A 51 -4.26 14.66 -4.22
CA ARG A 51 -4.58 13.23 -4.36
C ARG A 51 -4.06 12.65 -5.67
N SER A 52 -3.69 13.50 -6.63
CA SER A 52 -3.30 13.09 -7.98
C SER A 52 -1.98 12.31 -8.00
N LYS A 53 -1.09 12.58 -7.05
CA LYS A 53 0.25 11.97 -6.99
C LYS A 53 0.26 10.57 -6.40
N ALA A 54 -0.60 10.31 -5.42
CA ALA A 54 -0.62 9.02 -4.74
C ALA A 54 -1.01 7.87 -5.68
N ILE A 55 -1.95 8.12 -6.61
CA ILE A 55 -2.46 7.09 -7.54
C ILE A 55 -1.36 6.49 -8.44
N PRO A 56 -0.59 7.27 -9.23
CA PRO A 56 0.49 6.74 -10.05
C PRO A 56 1.63 6.16 -9.21
N GLU A 57 1.91 6.72 -8.04
CA GLU A 57 2.91 6.18 -7.09
C GLU A 57 2.55 4.77 -6.61
N ILE A 58 1.30 4.56 -6.19
CA ILE A 58 0.81 3.23 -5.76
C ILE A 58 0.84 2.25 -6.93
N ALA A 59 0.40 2.66 -8.13
CA ALA A 59 0.42 1.81 -9.31
C ALA A 59 1.86 1.42 -9.70
N ALA A 60 2.83 2.35 -9.60
CA ALA A 60 4.23 2.08 -9.86
C ALA A 60 4.82 1.08 -8.85
N GLY A 61 4.53 1.26 -7.55
CA GLY A 61 4.91 0.30 -6.52
C GLY A 61 4.33 -1.09 -6.77
N LEU A 62 3.05 -1.17 -7.14
CA LEU A 62 2.40 -2.46 -7.39
C LEU A 62 2.95 -3.16 -8.64
N ALA A 63 3.20 -2.41 -9.72
CA ALA A 63 3.83 -2.93 -10.93
C ALA A 63 5.20 -3.54 -10.61
N TYR A 64 6.03 -2.84 -9.83
CA TYR A 64 7.31 -3.36 -9.37
C TYR A 64 7.19 -4.67 -8.56
N LEU A 65 6.20 -4.77 -7.66
CA LEU A 65 5.94 -6.02 -6.93
C LEU A 65 5.57 -7.16 -7.89
N HIS A 66 4.69 -6.90 -8.84
CA HIS A 66 4.22 -7.91 -9.78
C HIS A 66 5.33 -8.42 -10.71
N ASP A 67 6.23 -7.52 -11.14
CA ASP A 67 7.42 -7.81 -11.96
C ASP A 67 8.47 -8.62 -11.17
N THR A 68 8.58 -8.37 -9.86
CA THR A 68 9.43 -9.18 -8.96
C THR A 68 8.77 -10.50 -8.52
N GLY A 69 7.59 -10.81 -9.06
CA GLY A 69 6.89 -12.07 -8.81
C GLY A 69 6.09 -12.10 -7.50
N ILE A 70 5.87 -10.96 -6.85
CA ILE A 70 5.16 -10.84 -5.58
C ILE A 70 3.71 -10.42 -5.84
N ILE A 71 2.77 -11.16 -5.24
CA ILE A 71 1.35 -10.79 -5.13
C ILE A 71 1.12 -10.29 -3.70
N HIS A 72 0.60 -9.07 -3.54
CA HIS A 72 0.47 -8.40 -2.25
C HIS A 72 -0.63 -9.03 -1.37
N ARG A 73 -1.82 -9.27 -1.95
CA ARG A 73 -3.04 -9.91 -1.39
C ARG A 73 -3.78 -9.15 -0.29
N ASP A 74 -3.20 -8.08 0.25
CA ASP A 74 -3.85 -7.22 1.24
C ASP A 74 -3.60 -5.73 0.94
N LEU A 75 -3.73 -5.34 -0.33
CA LEU A 75 -3.56 -3.93 -0.71
C LEU A 75 -4.79 -3.13 -0.26
N LYS A 76 -4.57 -2.11 0.57
CA LYS A 76 -5.60 -1.22 1.10
C LYS A 76 -4.98 0.08 1.58
N PRO A 77 -5.75 1.17 1.80
CA PRO A 77 -5.20 2.45 2.24
C PRO A 77 -4.46 2.39 3.59
N GLN A 78 -4.76 1.42 4.45
CA GLN A 78 -4.03 1.19 5.70
C GLN A 78 -2.62 0.63 5.46
N ASN A 79 -2.44 -0.11 4.36
CA ASN A 79 -1.18 -0.75 3.96
C ASN A 79 -0.41 0.08 2.93
N ILE A 80 -0.73 1.37 2.83
CA ILE A 80 0.01 2.35 2.04
C ILE A 80 0.43 3.44 3.02
N LEU A 81 1.73 3.59 3.24
CA LEU A 81 2.28 4.65 4.07
C LEU A 81 2.53 5.90 3.23
N VAL A 82 2.44 7.07 3.86
CA VAL A 82 2.78 8.34 3.24
C VAL A 82 4.05 8.86 3.88
N SER A 83 5.12 9.04 3.09
CA SER A 83 6.40 9.54 3.58
C SER A 83 6.29 11.00 4.04
N ASP A 84 7.33 11.50 4.73
CA ASP A 84 7.42 12.91 5.15
C ASP A 84 7.37 13.88 3.96
N HIS A 85 7.71 13.41 2.76
CA HIS A 85 7.66 14.16 1.50
C HIS A 85 6.35 13.99 0.74
N GLY A 86 5.38 13.25 1.29
CA GLY A 86 4.08 13.01 0.68
C GLY A 86 4.06 11.86 -0.34
N THR A 87 5.12 11.05 -0.41
CA THR A 87 5.22 9.90 -1.33
C THR A 87 4.46 8.70 -0.77
N ALA A 88 3.59 8.10 -1.58
CA ALA A 88 2.89 6.86 -1.24
C ALA A 88 3.80 5.63 -1.40
N MET A 89 3.80 4.77 -0.38
CA MET A 89 4.66 3.59 -0.27
C MET A 89 3.86 2.37 0.20
N ILE A 90 3.83 1.30 -0.59
CA ILE A 90 3.17 0.04 -0.21
C ILE A 90 3.96 -0.65 0.90
N THR A 91 3.26 -1.16 1.91
CA THR A 91 3.82 -1.88 3.06
C THR A 91 2.96 -3.11 3.40
N ASP A 92 3.38 -3.85 4.42
CA ASP A 92 2.65 -4.98 5.01
C ASP A 92 2.52 -6.18 4.07
N PHE A 93 3.64 -6.89 3.95
CA PHE A 93 3.76 -8.11 3.16
C PHE A 93 3.35 -9.37 3.92
N GLY A 94 2.65 -9.25 5.06
CA GLY A 94 2.28 -10.39 5.92
C GLY A 94 1.42 -11.44 5.21
N MET A 95 0.66 -11.02 4.20
CA MET A 95 -0.22 -11.87 3.40
C MET A 95 0.32 -12.16 1.99
N SER A 96 1.49 -11.60 1.65
CA SER A 96 2.03 -11.68 0.30
C SER A 96 2.55 -13.06 -0.06
N ALA A 97 2.46 -13.40 -1.35
CA ALA A 97 2.95 -14.66 -1.88
C ALA A 97 3.76 -14.47 -3.15
N LEU A 98 4.72 -15.36 -3.39
CA LEU A 98 5.38 -15.48 -4.68
C LEU A 98 4.43 -16.18 -5.66
N ALA A 99 4.25 -15.61 -6.85
CA ALA A 99 3.33 -16.10 -7.87
C ALA A 99 3.63 -17.55 -8.28
N ASP A 100 4.90 -17.94 -8.31
CA ASP A 100 5.35 -19.27 -8.76
C ASP A 100 5.51 -20.28 -7.63
N VAL A 101 5.39 -19.84 -6.37
CA VAL A 101 5.49 -20.74 -5.21
C VAL A 101 4.09 -21.00 -4.70
N ASN A 102 3.71 -22.27 -4.67
CA ASN A 102 2.50 -22.76 -3.98
C ASN A 102 2.70 -22.57 -2.45
N SER A 103 2.69 -21.32 -1.99
CA SER A 103 3.08 -20.90 -0.65
C SER A 103 2.09 -21.46 0.38
N ARG A 104 2.44 -22.62 0.94
CA ARG A 104 1.74 -23.28 2.06
C ARG A 104 1.83 -22.48 3.37
N PHE A 105 2.75 -21.52 3.45
CA PHE A 105 2.98 -20.71 4.66
C PHE A 105 2.00 -19.54 4.83
N THR A 106 1.33 -19.08 3.77
CA THR A 106 0.37 -17.95 3.86
C THR A 106 -1.06 -18.40 4.11
N SER A 107 -1.37 -19.68 3.87
CA SER A 107 -2.73 -20.23 4.00
C SER A 107 -3.24 -20.25 5.44
N HIS A 108 -2.37 -20.36 6.45
CA HIS A 108 -2.77 -20.30 7.86
C HIS A 108 -3.02 -18.88 8.38
N SER A 109 -2.47 -17.83 7.73
CA SER A 109 -2.69 -16.43 8.13
C SER A 109 -4.08 -15.92 7.75
N LEU A 110 -4.68 -16.46 6.67
CA LEU A 110 -6.06 -16.13 6.27
C LEU A 110 -7.10 -16.61 7.29
N ASN A 111 -6.80 -17.68 8.03
CA ASN A 111 -7.72 -18.30 8.99
C ASN A 111 -7.49 -17.82 10.43
N GLN A 112 -6.43 -17.05 10.71
CA GLN A 112 -6.08 -16.56 12.05
C GLN A 112 -6.32 -15.05 12.25
N THR A 113 -6.96 -14.36 11.31
CA THR A 113 -7.41 -12.97 11.56
C THR A 113 -8.61 -13.01 12.51
N ASN A 114 -8.34 -12.89 13.81
CA ASN A 114 -9.36 -12.54 14.80
C ASN A 114 -10.00 -11.20 14.39
N GLY A 115 -11.16 -11.28 13.75
CA GLY A 115 -11.92 -10.15 13.26
C GLY A 115 -11.68 -9.86 11.77
N LEU A 116 -12.64 -10.24 10.93
CA LEU A 116 -12.80 -9.82 9.53
C LEU A 116 -12.96 -8.29 9.33
N GLY A 117 -12.69 -7.50 10.37
CA GLY A 117 -12.96 -6.07 10.45
C GLY A 117 -12.17 -5.28 9.41
N GLY A 118 -12.84 -4.82 8.36
CA GLY A 118 -12.34 -3.81 7.42
C GLY A 118 -11.56 -4.31 6.21
N THR A 119 -10.92 -5.48 6.26
CA THR A 119 -10.13 -6.02 5.12
C THR A 119 -11.00 -6.62 4.02
N THR A 120 -12.13 -7.22 4.37
CA THR A 120 -13.05 -7.92 3.44
C THR A 120 -13.56 -7.03 2.29
N ARG A 121 -13.62 -5.72 2.50
CA ARG A 121 -14.08 -4.73 1.52
C ARG A 121 -13.13 -4.57 0.32
N TRP A 122 -11.86 -4.90 0.50
CA TRP A 122 -10.83 -4.78 -0.54
C TRP A 122 -10.60 -6.08 -1.30
N MET A 123 -11.17 -7.19 -0.82
CA MET A 123 -10.95 -8.51 -1.41
C MET A 123 -11.66 -8.64 -2.75
N ALA A 124 -10.95 -9.22 -3.71
CA ALA A 124 -11.54 -9.62 -4.99
C ALA A 124 -12.53 -10.77 -4.81
N PRO A 125 -13.49 -10.97 -5.73
CA PRO A 125 -14.49 -12.04 -5.63
C PRO A 125 -13.89 -13.44 -5.45
N GLU A 126 -12.85 -13.76 -6.20
CA GLU A 126 -12.14 -15.03 -6.11
C GLU A 126 -11.40 -15.22 -4.78
N GLN A 127 -10.91 -14.13 -4.17
CA GLN A 127 -10.29 -14.16 -2.84
C GLN A 127 -11.35 -14.38 -1.75
N ALA A 128 -12.49 -13.69 -1.81
CA ALA A 128 -13.59 -13.87 -0.87
C ALA A 128 -14.20 -15.28 -0.96
N LEU A 129 -14.38 -15.80 -2.18
CA LEU A 129 -14.88 -17.16 -2.41
C LEU A 129 -13.92 -18.21 -1.85
N ALA A 130 -12.61 -18.01 -1.98
CA ALA A 130 -11.61 -18.92 -1.43
C ALA A 130 -11.68 -19.05 0.11
N LEU A 131 -12.17 -18.02 0.83
CA LEU A 131 -12.38 -18.06 2.28
C LEU A 131 -13.64 -18.84 2.69
N THR A 132 -14.63 -18.94 1.80
CA THR A 132 -15.90 -19.64 2.07
C THR A 132 -15.87 -21.14 1.78
N ARG A 133 -14.81 -21.64 1.11
CA ARG A 133 -14.68 -23.05 0.78
C ARG A 133 -14.08 -23.81 1.95
N ASP A 134 -14.85 -24.74 2.51
CA ASP A 134 -14.34 -25.70 3.49
C ASP A 134 -13.26 -26.57 2.84
N THR A 135 -12.04 -26.49 3.35
CA THR A 135 -10.92 -27.35 2.96
C THR A 135 -11.08 -28.80 3.43
N ALA A 136 -12.20 -29.12 4.09
CA ALA A 136 -12.51 -30.44 4.62
C ALA A 136 -13.00 -31.42 3.55
N ASP A 137 -13.59 -30.93 2.45
CA ASP A 137 -13.88 -31.77 1.30
C ASP A 137 -12.63 -31.87 0.43
N ASN A 138 -12.08 -33.08 0.34
CA ASN A 138 -10.94 -33.46 -0.52
C ASN A 138 -11.21 -33.29 -2.03
N GLN A 139 -12.18 -32.46 -2.43
CA GLN A 139 -12.57 -32.19 -3.80
C GLN A 139 -12.03 -30.81 -4.22
N GLN A 140 -10.95 -30.85 -5.00
CA GLN A 140 -10.34 -29.72 -5.72
C GLN A 140 -9.96 -28.49 -4.87
N LYS A 141 -8.65 -28.36 -4.57
CA LYS A 141 -8.05 -27.11 -4.10
C LYS A 141 -8.48 -25.96 -5.03
N PRO A 142 -8.94 -24.80 -4.52
CA PRO A 142 -9.25 -23.66 -5.37
C PRO A 142 -8.03 -23.28 -6.23
N PRO A 143 -8.25 -22.74 -7.44
CA PRO A 143 -7.15 -22.24 -8.25
C PRO A 143 -6.34 -21.21 -7.43
N PRO A 144 -5.01 -21.15 -7.64
CA PRO A 144 -4.17 -20.21 -6.92
C PRO A 144 -4.60 -18.77 -7.24
N LEU A 145 -4.65 -17.92 -6.22
CA LEU A 145 -4.90 -16.49 -6.42
C LEU A 145 -3.82 -15.88 -7.31
N THR A 146 -4.27 -15.15 -8.33
CA THR A 146 -3.41 -14.50 -9.32
C THR A 146 -3.08 -13.06 -8.91
N ARG A 147 -2.26 -12.37 -9.71
CA ARG A 147 -1.99 -10.92 -9.56
C ARG A 147 -3.26 -10.07 -9.66
N ALA A 148 -4.32 -10.58 -10.28
CA ALA A 148 -5.58 -9.88 -10.49
C ALA A 148 -6.29 -9.47 -9.19
N VAL A 149 -6.02 -10.16 -8.07
CA VAL A 149 -6.58 -9.76 -6.76
C VAL A 149 -6.07 -8.40 -6.31
N ASP A 150 -4.80 -8.09 -6.60
CA ASP A 150 -4.23 -6.79 -6.25
C ASP A 150 -4.72 -5.69 -7.19
N ILE A 151 -5.06 -6.02 -8.44
CA ILE A 151 -5.63 -5.08 -9.40
C ILE A 151 -7.03 -4.63 -8.97
N TRP A 152 -7.84 -5.59 -8.51
CA TRP A 152 -9.13 -5.28 -7.89
C TRP A 152 -8.98 -4.33 -6.70
N ALA A 153 -8.04 -4.65 -5.80
CA ALA A 153 -7.75 -3.83 -4.63
C ALA A 153 -7.24 -2.44 -5.01
N LEU A 154 -6.40 -2.32 -6.05
CA LEU A 154 -5.91 -1.05 -6.59
C LEU A 154 -7.08 -0.20 -7.11
N GLY A 155 -7.99 -0.78 -7.89
CA GLY A 155 -9.20 -0.10 -8.36
C GLY A 155 -10.01 0.47 -7.21
N CYS A 156 -10.21 -0.32 -6.14
CA CYS A 156 -10.87 0.13 -4.92
C CYS A 156 -10.13 1.30 -4.24
N VAL A 157 -8.80 1.20 -4.10
CA VAL A 157 -7.96 2.24 -3.49
C VAL A 157 -8.08 3.56 -4.25
N VAL A 158 -8.03 3.54 -5.58
CA VAL A 158 -8.16 4.76 -6.40
C VAL A 158 -9.51 5.43 -6.18
N VAL A 159 -10.61 4.68 -6.17
CA VAL A 159 -11.94 5.26 -5.90
C VAL A 159 -12.01 5.88 -4.51
N VAL A 160 -11.37 5.29 -3.50
CA VAL A 160 -11.32 5.83 -2.14
C VAL A 160 -10.49 7.11 -2.07
N ILE A 161 -9.35 7.15 -2.77
CA ILE A 161 -8.56 8.38 -2.89
C ILE A 161 -9.43 9.49 -3.49
N MET A 162 -10.17 9.20 -4.55
CA MET A 162 -10.97 10.21 -5.25
C MET A 162 -12.21 10.66 -4.47
N THR A 163 -12.92 9.73 -3.82
CA THR A 163 -14.26 9.99 -3.27
C THR A 163 -14.28 10.04 -1.74
N GLY A 164 -13.31 9.43 -1.06
CA GLY A 164 -13.34 9.15 0.38
C GLY A 164 -14.30 8.03 0.78
N LEU A 165 -14.97 7.36 -0.17
CA LEU A 165 -15.95 6.31 0.10
C LEU A 165 -15.30 4.94 0.03
N ASN A 166 -15.39 4.18 1.13
CA ASN A 166 -14.93 2.79 1.17
C ASN A 166 -15.72 1.89 0.19
N PRO A 167 -15.13 0.79 -0.30
CA PRO A 167 -15.87 -0.24 -1.01
C PRO A 167 -17.05 -0.73 -0.14
N TYR A 168 -18.21 -0.88 -0.77
CA TYR A 168 -19.46 -1.28 -0.15
C TYR A 168 -19.87 -0.37 1.01
N HIS A 169 -19.60 0.95 0.96
CA HIS A 169 -19.87 1.89 2.06
C HIS A 169 -21.34 1.95 2.52
N THR A 170 -22.29 1.47 1.70
CA THR A 170 -23.72 1.35 2.06
C THR A 170 -24.05 0.10 2.85
N VAL A 171 -23.11 -0.85 2.93
CA VAL A 171 -23.26 -2.11 3.66
C VAL A 171 -22.68 -1.93 5.06
N PRO A 172 -23.49 -2.08 6.13
CA PRO A 172 -23.09 -1.71 7.48
C PRO A 172 -22.07 -2.67 8.11
N ALA A 173 -22.06 -3.94 7.72
CA ALA A 173 -21.22 -4.97 8.33
C ALA A 173 -20.55 -5.86 7.29
N ASP A 174 -19.35 -6.34 7.61
CA ASP A 174 -18.49 -7.09 6.71
C ASP A 174 -19.06 -8.45 6.23
N PRO A 175 -19.84 -9.21 7.02
CA PRO A 175 -20.55 -10.38 6.49
C PRO A 175 -21.49 -10.03 5.32
N GLY A 176 -22.14 -8.87 5.37
CA GLY A 176 -22.97 -8.37 4.28
C GLY A 176 -22.17 -8.03 3.02
N VAL A 177 -20.90 -7.63 3.19
CA VAL A 177 -19.98 -7.36 2.07
C VAL A 177 -19.67 -8.65 1.34
N ILE A 178 -19.35 -9.72 2.08
CA ILE A 178 -19.09 -11.05 1.49
C ILE A 178 -20.31 -11.52 0.69
N ILE A 179 -21.53 -11.37 1.22
CA ILE A 179 -22.76 -11.71 0.50
C ILE A 179 -22.85 -10.92 -0.82
N LYS A 180 -22.60 -9.61 -0.80
CA LYS A 180 -22.64 -8.76 -2.01
C LYS A 180 -21.61 -9.17 -3.06
N VAL A 181 -20.40 -9.52 -2.62
CA VAL A 181 -19.35 -10.03 -3.50
C VAL A 181 -19.78 -11.34 -4.17
N VAL A 182 -20.34 -12.28 -3.41
CA VAL A 182 -20.86 -13.57 -3.92
C VAL A 182 -22.05 -13.37 -4.87
N GLU A 183 -22.94 -12.41 -4.59
CA GLU A 183 -24.04 -11.98 -5.47
C GLU A 183 -23.58 -11.27 -6.74
N LYS A 184 -22.27 -11.17 -6.96
CA LYS A 184 -21.63 -10.44 -8.05
C LYS A 184 -22.03 -8.97 -8.12
N LYS A 185 -22.18 -8.32 -6.96
CA LYS A 185 -22.43 -6.88 -6.90
C LYS A 185 -21.09 -6.12 -6.87
N PRO A 186 -20.93 -5.09 -7.72
CA PRO A 186 -19.72 -4.29 -7.73
C PRO A 186 -19.49 -3.59 -6.38
N PRO A 187 -18.23 -3.26 -6.04
CA PRO A 187 -17.86 -2.59 -4.78
C PRO A 187 -18.47 -1.21 -4.61
N TYR A 188 -18.93 -0.61 -5.71
CA TYR A 188 -19.57 0.68 -5.70
C TYR A 188 -20.96 0.55 -6.32
N GLY A 189 -21.93 1.28 -5.76
CA GLY A 189 -23.32 1.23 -6.21
C GLY A 189 -23.48 1.63 -7.68
N PRO A 190 -24.68 1.49 -8.26
CA PRO A 190 -24.90 2.05 -9.58
C PRO A 190 -24.63 3.56 -9.49
N PHE A 191 -23.78 4.07 -10.37
CA PHE A 191 -23.63 5.50 -10.63
C PHE A 191 -24.46 5.83 -11.88
N PRO A 192 -25.80 5.95 -11.74
CA PRO A 192 -26.70 6.10 -12.89
C PRO A 192 -26.41 7.37 -13.70
N ASP A 193 -25.88 8.40 -13.05
CA ASP A 193 -25.58 9.69 -13.66
C ASP A 193 -24.13 9.79 -14.21
N GLY A 194 -23.42 8.66 -14.29
CA GLY A 194 -22.01 8.60 -14.72
C GLY A 194 -21.01 8.73 -13.57
N PRO A 195 -19.70 8.94 -13.85
CA PRO A 195 -18.65 8.95 -12.83
C PRO A 195 -18.92 9.95 -11.68
N PRO A 196 -18.45 9.67 -10.45
CA PRO A 196 -18.45 10.66 -9.38
C PRO A 196 -17.75 11.94 -9.81
N LYS A 197 -18.28 13.11 -9.41
CA LYS A 197 -17.79 14.44 -9.84
C LYS A 197 -16.29 14.64 -9.62
N GLN A 198 -15.70 13.98 -8.62
CA GLN A 198 -14.28 14.04 -8.31
C GLN A 198 -13.40 13.50 -9.45
N PHE A 199 -13.94 12.59 -10.28
CA PHE A 199 -13.25 12.06 -11.46
C PHE A 199 -13.33 12.99 -12.68
N ALA A 200 -14.14 14.05 -12.67
CA ALA A 200 -14.32 14.92 -13.83
C ALA A 200 -13.01 15.56 -14.32
N SER A 201 -12.05 15.79 -13.42
CA SER A 201 -10.74 16.35 -13.73
C SER A 201 -9.72 15.31 -14.21
N TYR A 202 -10.06 14.02 -14.24
CA TYR A 202 -9.17 12.91 -14.58
C TYR A 202 -9.80 12.05 -15.67
N PRO A 203 -9.58 12.39 -16.95
CA PRO A 203 -10.13 11.64 -18.07
C PRO A 203 -9.73 10.16 -18.00
N ASN A 204 -10.67 9.26 -18.32
CA ASN A 204 -10.48 7.81 -18.39
C ASN A 204 -10.12 7.11 -17.07
N LEU A 205 -9.88 7.84 -15.97
CA LEU A 205 -9.52 7.25 -14.69
C LEU A 205 -10.68 6.42 -14.10
N TRP A 206 -11.92 6.87 -14.33
CA TRP A 206 -13.10 6.14 -13.88
C TRP A 206 -13.25 4.81 -14.61
N GLU A 207 -13.11 4.83 -15.94
CA GLU A 207 -13.16 3.64 -16.78
C GLU A 207 -12.05 2.65 -16.41
N LEU A 208 -10.84 3.15 -16.12
CA LEU A 208 -9.74 2.35 -15.62
C LEU A 208 -10.08 1.70 -14.26
N CYS A 209 -10.70 2.44 -13.33
CA CYS A 209 -11.18 1.87 -12.07
C CYS A 209 -12.20 0.75 -12.30
N LEU A 210 -13.15 0.93 -13.23
CA LEU A 210 -14.14 -0.08 -13.56
C LEU A 210 -13.51 -1.34 -14.17
N GLN A 211 -12.51 -1.20 -15.05
CA GLN A 211 -11.74 -2.32 -15.58
C GLN A 211 -10.96 -3.07 -14.48
N CYS A 212 -10.38 -2.34 -13.53
CA CYS A 212 -9.68 -2.93 -12.40
C CYS A 212 -10.60 -3.77 -11.50
N VAL A 213 -11.87 -3.38 -11.34
CA VAL A 213 -12.86 -4.10 -10.52
C VAL A 213 -13.81 -4.97 -11.35
N ASP A 214 -13.35 -5.47 -12.51
CA ASP A 214 -14.12 -6.43 -13.30
C ASP A 214 -14.28 -7.75 -12.52
N MET A 215 -15.46 -8.36 -12.65
CA MET A 215 -15.80 -9.61 -11.97
C MET A 215 -15.06 -10.81 -12.56
N ASP A 216 -14.68 -10.74 -13.83
CA ASP A 216 -13.76 -11.70 -14.45
C ASP A 216 -12.32 -11.24 -14.21
N GLU A 217 -11.55 -12.04 -13.48
CA GLU A 217 -10.15 -11.73 -13.17
C GLU A 217 -9.26 -11.61 -14.42
N ASN A 218 -9.65 -12.23 -15.54
CA ASN A 218 -8.88 -12.21 -16.79
C ASN A 218 -9.11 -10.95 -17.62
N LEU A 219 -10.18 -10.21 -17.34
CA LEU A 219 -10.49 -8.94 -18.01
C LEU A 219 -9.84 -7.74 -17.32
N ARG A 220 -9.27 -7.94 -16.12
CA ARG A 220 -8.58 -6.90 -15.39
C ARG A 220 -7.22 -6.62 -16.04
N PRO A 221 -6.81 -5.35 -16.18
CA PRO A 221 -5.49 -5.01 -16.68
C PRO A 221 -4.39 -5.46 -15.72
N SER A 222 -3.19 -5.68 -16.22
CA SER A 222 -2.00 -5.85 -15.39
C SER A 222 -1.61 -4.54 -14.69
N ALA A 223 -0.87 -4.63 -13.57
CA ALA A 223 -0.38 -3.43 -12.87
C ALA A 223 0.48 -2.54 -13.79
N GLN A 224 1.20 -3.13 -14.74
CA GLN A 224 2.01 -2.41 -15.72
C GLN A 224 1.15 -1.66 -16.74
N GLU A 225 0.02 -2.20 -17.16
CA GLU A 225 -0.96 -1.52 -18.02
C GLU A 225 -1.65 -0.38 -17.27
N VAL A 226 -2.07 -0.61 -16.01
CA VAL A 226 -2.63 0.45 -15.15
C VAL A 226 -1.64 1.60 -14.98
N LYS A 227 -0.38 1.29 -14.67
CA LYS A 227 0.69 2.29 -14.56
C LYS A 227 0.83 3.11 -15.85
N ARG A 228 0.88 2.46 -17.02
CA ARG A 228 1.00 3.16 -18.31
C ARG A 228 -0.19 4.07 -18.59
N ALA A 229 -1.41 3.58 -18.35
CA ALA A 229 -2.62 4.39 -18.52
C ALA A 229 -2.61 5.64 -17.63
N LEU A 230 -2.09 5.55 -16.40
CA LEU A 230 -1.95 6.69 -15.50
C LEU A 230 -0.86 7.68 -15.93
N ASP A 231 0.27 7.18 -16.44
CA ASP A 231 1.35 8.01 -16.99
C ASP A 231 0.83 8.85 -18.18
N ASP A 232 0.01 8.26 -19.05
CA ASP A 232 -0.61 8.94 -20.19
C ASP A 232 -1.59 10.05 -19.73
N VAL A 233 -2.35 9.81 -18.67
CA VAL A 233 -3.27 10.81 -18.08
C VAL A 233 -2.50 11.98 -17.50
N ASP A 234 -1.44 11.72 -16.72
CA ASP A 234 -0.60 12.78 -16.13
C ASP A 234 0.10 13.60 -17.23
N GLN A 235 0.60 12.94 -18.27
CA GLN A 235 1.19 13.62 -19.42
C GLN A 235 0.17 14.51 -20.15
N ALA A 236 -1.06 14.03 -20.39
CA ALA A 236 -2.12 14.81 -21.01
C ALA A 236 -2.54 16.04 -20.18
N LEU A 237 -2.61 15.90 -18.86
CA LEU A 237 -2.91 17.00 -17.94
C LEU A 237 -1.82 18.06 -17.94
N ARG A 238 -0.54 17.66 -17.96
CA ARG A 238 0.61 18.56 -18.04
C ARG A 238 0.62 19.35 -19.34
N TYR A 239 0.39 18.70 -20.49
CA TYR A 239 0.32 19.41 -21.78
C TYR A 239 -0.84 20.40 -21.83
N SER A 240 -2.01 20.03 -21.30
CA SER A 240 -3.17 20.93 -21.25
C SER A 240 -2.89 22.17 -20.39
N THR A 241 -2.22 21.98 -19.25
CA THR A 241 -1.83 23.07 -18.34
C THR A 241 -0.79 23.99 -18.97
N GLN A 242 0.20 23.44 -19.69
CA GLN A 242 1.20 24.22 -20.41
C GLN A 242 0.58 25.02 -21.56
N ALA A 243 -0.35 24.44 -22.31
CA ALA A 243 -1.06 25.11 -23.38
C ALA A 243 -1.92 26.28 -22.86
N LEU A 244 -2.62 26.09 -21.73
CA LEU A 244 -3.38 27.15 -21.05
C LEU A 244 -2.48 28.26 -20.47
N SER A 245 -1.27 27.89 -20.01
CA SER A 245 -0.30 28.87 -19.52
C SER A 245 0.30 29.69 -20.67
N GLN A 246 0.54 29.07 -21.84
CA GLN A 246 1.04 29.77 -23.04
C GLN A 246 0.01 30.72 -23.65
N THR A 247 -1.28 30.37 -23.65
CA THR A 247 -2.34 31.30 -24.08
C THR A 247 -2.50 32.49 -23.14
N HIS A 248 -2.23 32.31 -21.84
CA HIS A 248 -2.24 33.39 -20.85
C HIS A 248 -1.01 34.31 -20.93
N ILE A 249 0.14 33.79 -21.37
CA ILE A 249 1.36 34.59 -21.61
C ILE A 249 1.22 35.44 -22.88
N TYR A 250 0.50 34.97 -23.90
CA TYR A 250 0.30 35.74 -25.14
C TYR A 250 -0.66 36.93 -24.98
N SER A 251 -1.41 37.02 -23.87
CA SER A 251 -2.30 38.14 -23.53
C SER A 251 -1.71 39.15 -22.54
N GLY A 252 -0.46 38.96 -22.08
CA GLY A 252 0.22 39.86 -21.15
C GLY A 252 1.62 40.25 -21.63
N SER A 253 1.80 41.53 -21.98
CA SER A 253 3.09 42.07 -22.43
C SER A 253 4.19 42.04 -21.37
N LYS A 254 5.37 41.56 -21.80
CA LYS A 254 6.77 41.76 -21.33
C LYS A 254 7.03 42.66 -20.10
N THR A 255 7.82 42.15 -19.14
CA THR A 255 9.03 42.81 -18.60
C THR A 255 9.99 41.84 -17.90
N ASP A 256 11.22 41.79 -18.45
CA ASP A 256 12.59 41.68 -17.89
C ASP A 256 13.07 40.62 -16.87
N LEU A 257 14.31 40.17 -17.13
CA LEU A 257 15.12 39.15 -16.48
C LEU A 257 15.94 39.69 -15.29
N SER A 258 16.20 38.85 -14.28
CA SER A 258 17.43 38.94 -13.49
C SER A 258 17.80 37.59 -12.87
N THR A 259 18.96 37.08 -13.24
CA THR A 259 19.63 35.84 -12.80
C THR A 259 20.22 35.99 -11.40
N ARG A 260 20.11 34.96 -10.54
CA ARG A 260 21.00 34.77 -9.39
C ARG A 260 21.41 33.31 -9.24
N HIS A 261 22.73 33.09 -9.16
CA HIS A 261 23.37 31.82 -8.86
C HIS A 261 23.23 31.50 -7.37
N HIS A 262 22.89 30.25 -7.04
CA HIS A 262 23.06 29.68 -5.70
C HIS A 262 23.93 28.43 -5.76
N VAL A 263 24.94 28.43 -4.89
CA VAL A 263 25.93 27.38 -4.65
C VAL A 263 25.29 26.24 -3.85
N LEU A 264 25.54 24.99 -4.25
CA LEU A 264 25.09 23.78 -3.56
C LEU A 264 26.02 23.45 -2.37
N PRO A 265 25.50 23.15 -1.16
CA PRO A 265 26.29 22.51 -0.11
C PRO A 265 26.34 20.99 -0.31
N THR A 266 27.51 20.43 0.00
CA THR A 266 27.85 19.00 0.01
C THR A 266 26.94 18.17 0.92
N LEU A 267 26.40 17.08 0.38
CA LEU A 267 25.57 16.09 1.08
C LEU A 267 26.46 15.08 1.84
N GLU A 268 26.32 14.99 3.16
CA GLU A 268 26.73 13.82 3.94
C GLU A 268 25.61 12.76 3.97
N PRO A 269 25.94 11.46 4.10
CA PRO A 269 24.97 10.37 3.95
C PRO A 269 23.93 10.27 5.10
N PRO A 270 22.69 9.81 4.82
CA PRO A 270 21.48 10.07 5.61
C PRO A 270 21.25 9.19 6.86
N TRP A 271 22.14 8.24 7.16
CA TRP A 271 21.85 7.19 8.16
C TRP A 271 21.89 7.65 9.63
N ASN A 272 22.52 8.79 9.91
CA ASN A 272 22.71 9.30 11.28
C ASN A 272 21.45 9.96 11.92
N ARG A 273 20.26 9.84 11.29
CA ARG A 273 19.04 10.55 11.72
C ARG A 273 17.82 9.69 12.06
N VAL A 274 17.88 8.37 12.02
CA VAL A 274 16.71 7.53 12.33
C VAL A 274 16.41 7.59 13.83
N ARG A 275 15.37 8.34 14.22
CA ARG A 275 14.91 8.49 15.62
C ARG A 275 13.61 7.74 15.92
N ARG A 276 12.93 7.17 14.91
CA ARG A 276 11.63 6.48 15.04
C ARG A 276 11.54 5.32 14.05
N ILE A 277 10.99 4.20 14.50
CA ILE A 277 10.78 2.98 13.72
C ILE A 277 9.29 2.59 13.78
N VAL A 278 8.78 1.96 12.72
CA VAL A 278 7.47 1.32 12.72
C VAL A 278 7.67 -0.17 12.95
N VAL A 279 6.85 -0.73 13.84
CA VAL A 279 6.74 -2.17 14.02
C VAL A 279 5.41 -2.61 13.40
N VAL A 280 5.49 -3.38 12.33
CA VAL A 280 4.34 -3.97 11.63
C VAL A 280 4.09 -5.34 12.26
N PHE A 281 2.94 -5.50 12.92
CA PHE A 281 2.48 -6.79 13.43
C PHE A 281 1.54 -7.43 12.41
N PRO A 282 1.46 -8.76 12.36
CA PRO A 282 0.57 -9.45 11.42
C PRO A 282 -0.94 -9.17 11.63
N PHE A 283 -1.34 -8.39 12.65
CA PHE A 283 -2.75 -8.18 12.99
C PHE A 283 -3.13 -6.75 13.45
N ASP A 284 -2.18 -5.81 13.57
CA ASP A 284 -2.44 -4.38 13.86
C ASP A 284 -1.16 -3.53 13.66
N LEU A 285 -1.31 -2.26 13.24
CA LEU A 285 -0.21 -1.29 13.22
C LEU A 285 -0.09 -0.64 14.62
N VAL A 286 0.87 -1.09 15.44
CA VAL A 286 1.14 -0.45 16.75
C VAL A 286 2.35 0.48 16.62
N MET A 287 2.10 1.77 16.83
CA MET A 287 3.07 2.86 16.70
C MET A 287 3.86 3.04 18.01
N VAL A 288 5.20 3.03 17.96
CA VAL A 288 6.05 3.16 19.15
C VAL A 288 7.04 4.33 18.98
N ASP A 289 6.96 5.34 19.86
CA ASP A 289 7.88 6.50 19.89
C ASP A 289 9.12 6.15 20.75
N VAL A 290 10.32 6.17 20.15
CA VAL A 290 11.58 5.87 20.84
C VAL A 290 12.32 7.18 21.11
N ARG A 291 12.13 7.78 22.29
CA ARG A 291 12.99 8.89 22.75
C ARG A 291 14.18 8.35 23.53
N ALA A 292 15.34 8.32 22.88
CA ALA A 292 16.60 7.94 23.52
C ALA A 292 17.11 9.01 24.51
N LYS A 293 17.39 8.59 25.74
CA LYS A 293 18.55 9.07 26.50
C LYS A 293 19.18 7.87 27.25
N PHE A 294 20.34 7.46 26.72
CA PHE A 294 21.41 6.65 27.31
C PHE A 294 21.12 5.21 27.77
N LEU A 295 22.02 4.31 27.31
CA LEU A 295 22.30 2.92 27.71
C LEU A 295 21.30 1.82 27.27
N PHE A 296 21.69 1.11 26.20
CA PHE A 296 21.55 -0.32 25.83
C PHE A 296 20.38 -1.22 26.33
N HIS A 297 19.33 -0.69 26.95
CA HIS A 297 18.12 -1.44 27.33
C HIS A 297 16.91 -0.56 27.00
N PHE A 298 16.05 -1.01 26.09
CA PHE A 298 14.79 -0.33 25.80
C PHE A 298 13.68 -1.01 26.58
N ALA A 299 12.99 -0.26 27.42
CA ALA A 299 11.75 -0.66 28.08
C ALA A 299 10.58 0.00 27.35
N VAL A 300 9.72 -0.80 26.70
CA VAL A 300 8.43 -0.32 26.19
C VAL A 300 7.35 -0.67 27.20
N VAL A 301 6.64 0.36 27.69
CA VAL A 301 5.51 0.21 28.61
C VAL A 301 4.23 0.11 27.80
N ILE A 302 3.78 -1.13 27.55
CA ILE A 302 2.38 -1.40 27.27
C ILE A 302 1.80 -1.81 28.63
N ARG A 303 0.90 -1.01 29.21
CA ARG A 303 0.39 -1.23 30.57
C ARG A 303 0.04 -2.73 30.84
N PRO A 304 0.43 -3.35 31.97
CA PRO A 304 1.53 -3.10 32.88
C PRO A 304 2.63 -4.16 32.68
N VAL A 305 3.23 -4.24 31.49
CA VAL A 305 4.38 -5.14 31.25
C VAL A 305 5.48 -4.33 30.58
N VAL A 306 6.64 -4.32 31.23
CA VAL A 306 7.87 -3.71 30.71
C VAL A 306 8.55 -4.73 29.81
N VAL A 307 8.59 -4.49 28.51
CA VAL A 307 9.24 -5.39 27.53
C VAL A 307 10.63 -4.87 27.19
N SER A 308 11.65 -5.74 27.29
CA SER A 308 13.05 -5.46 26.95
C SER A 308 13.40 -5.97 25.55
N PHE A 309 14.07 -5.15 24.73
CA PHE A 309 14.51 -5.53 23.37
C PHE A 309 16.01 -5.83 23.31
N SER A 310 16.40 -6.84 22.52
CA SER A 310 17.78 -7.12 22.11
C SER A 310 17.82 -7.27 20.58
N PHE A 311 18.72 -6.54 19.92
CA PHE A 311 18.89 -6.59 18.46
C PHE A 311 20.09 -7.48 18.10
N THR A 312 19.91 -8.37 17.13
CA THR A 312 21.00 -9.09 16.45
C THR A 312 21.13 -8.53 15.04
N SER A 313 22.30 -7.97 14.70
CA SER A 313 22.59 -7.49 13.34
C SER A 313 22.94 -8.64 12.41
N CYS A 314 22.25 -8.77 11.28
CA CYS A 314 22.73 -9.58 10.15
C CYS A 314 23.76 -8.77 9.34
N ASN A 315 25.00 -8.75 9.81
CA ASN A 315 26.16 -8.47 8.96
C ASN A 315 27.12 -9.65 9.10
N SER A 316 27.01 -10.63 8.20
CA SER A 316 28.11 -11.57 7.95
C SER A 316 28.94 -11.00 6.81
N PRO A 317 30.21 -10.62 7.01
CA PRO A 317 31.13 -10.46 5.90
C PRO A 317 31.45 -11.86 5.37
N ALA A 318 31.22 -12.07 4.07
CA ALA A 318 31.93 -13.09 3.34
C ALA A 318 33.42 -12.71 3.35
N SER A 319 34.21 -13.36 4.20
CA SER A 319 35.67 -13.31 4.14
C SER A 319 36.20 -14.72 4.02
N GLY A 320 36.95 -14.94 2.94
CA GLY A 320 37.41 -16.24 2.48
C GLY A 320 38.33 -16.97 3.44
N VAL A 321 38.30 -18.30 3.31
CA VAL A 321 39.33 -19.18 3.84
C VAL A 321 40.21 -19.59 2.67
N SER A 322 41.41 -19.02 2.62
CA SER A 322 42.56 -19.68 2.00
C SER A 322 43.76 -19.53 2.93
N ALA A 323 44.13 -20.64 3.58
CA ALA A 323 45.48 -21.14 3.80
C ALA A 323 45.34 -22.58 4.30
#